data_AF-A0A0A9DZL8-F1
#
_entry.id   AF-A0A0A9DZL8-F1
#
_cell.length_a   1.000
_cell.length_b   1.000
_cell.length_c   1.000
_cell.angle_alpha   90.00
_cell.angle_beta   90.00
_cell.angle_gamma   90.00
#
_symmetry.space_group_name_H-M   'P 1'
#
loop_
_entity.id
_entity.type
_entity.pdbx_description
1 polymer ?
#
loop_
_entity_poly.entity_id
_entity_poly.type
_entity_poly.pdbx_seq_one_letter_code
_entity_poly.pdbx_strand_id
1 'polypeptide(L)'
;MNCLCSCGEMDKAVGLLGLMLGRGFLPHYAASNNLLIGLCDAGHVADATVALYGLADVGFIPEASCWERLIETLCRERKQRRSIELLDVLIVEE
;
A
#
# COMPACT_ATOMS: atom_id res chain seq x y z
N MET A 1 -1.69 14.79 5.12
CA MET A 1 -1.25 13.42 4.80
C MET A 1 -0.43 12.81 5.93
N ASN A 2 0.75 13.36 6.29
CA ASN A 2 1.56 12.83 7.41
C ASN A 2 0.79 12.56 8.70
N CYS A 3 0.01 13.53 9.19
CA CYS A 3 -0.79 13.34 10.40
C CYS A 3 -1.77 12.17 10.29
N LEU A 4 -2.40 11.97 9.12
CA LEU A 4 -3.33 10.87 8.90
C LEU A 4 -2.60 9.52 8.95
N CYS A 5 -1.43 9.40 8.30
CA CYS A 5 -0.60 8.19 8.35
C CYS A 5 -0.16 7.88 9.79
N SER A 6 0.29 8.89 10.55
CA SER A 6 0.72 8.74 11.95
C SER A 6 -0.44 8.38 12.90
N CYS A 7 -1.67 8.77 12.57
CA CYS A 7 -2.86 8.40 13.32
C CYS A 7 -3.47 7.05 12.88
N GLY A 8 -2.85 6.35 11.92
CA GLY A 8 -3.37 5.09 11.37
C GLY A 8 -4.62 5.26 10.49
N GLU A 9 -4.98 6.49 10.14
CA GLU A 9 -6.16 6.79 9.32
C GLU A 9 -5.84 6.64 7.82
N MET A 10 -5.45 5.42 7.42
CA MET A 10 -4.94 5.11 6.09
C MET A 10 -5.96 5.38 4.98
N ASP A 11 -7.23 5.03 5.19
CA ASP A 11 -8.31 5.27 4.21
C ASP A 11 -8.45 6.77 3.89
N LYS A 12 -8.38 7.63 4.91
CA LYS A 12 -8.42 9.08 4.73
C LYS A 12 -7.16 9.60 4.05
N ALA A 13 -6.01 8.99 4.34
CA ALA A 13 -4.74 9.36 3.72
C ALA A 13 -4.73 9.04 2.22
N VAL A 14 -5.25 7.86 1.83
CA VAL A 14 -5.44 7.45 0.42
C VAL A 14 -6.45 8.36 -0.28
N GLY A 15 -7.59 8.65 0.37
CA GLY A 15 -8.57 9.59 -0.19
C GLY A 15 -7.99 10.98 -0.43
N LEU A 16 -7.18 11.49 0.52
CA LEU A 16 -6.48 12.76 0.36
C LEU A 16 -5.46 12.70 -0.80
N LEU A 17 -4.68 11.62 -0.92
CA LEU A 17 -3.76 11.42 -2.03
C LEU A 17 -4.51 11.49 -3.37
N GLY A 18 -5.62 10.75 -3.51
CA GLY A 18 -6.44 10.76 -4.73
C GLY A 18 -6.97 12.16 -5.07
N LEU A 19 -7.41 12.94 -4.08
CA LEU A 19 -7.83 14.33 -4.27
C LEU A 19 -6.70 15.25 -4.74
N MET A 20 -5.48 15.05 -4.21
CA MET A 20 -4.31 15.84 -4.61
C MET A 20 -3.92 15.51 -6.05
N LEU A 21 -3.78 14.23 -6.38
CA LEU A 21 -3.42 13.76 -7.71
C LEU A 21 -4.47 14.13 -8.77
N GLY A 22 -5.76 13.96 -8.45
CA GLY A 22 -6.87 14.35 -9.34
C GLY A 22 -6.93 15.86 -9.63
N ARG A 23 -6.29 16.69 -8.79
CA ARG A 23 -6.12 18.13 -9.00
C ARG A 23 -4.76 18.51 -9.59
N GLY A 24 -3.93 17.52 -9.95
CA GLY A 24 -2.59 17.73 -10.50
C GLY A 24 -1.53 18.11 -9.48
N PHE A 25 -1.78 17.93 -8.18
CA PHE A 25 -0.82 18.21 -7.11
C PHE A 25 -0.11 16.94 -6.66
N LEU A 26 1.22 16.97 -6.72
CA LEU A 26 2.05 15.93 -6.10
C LEU A 26 2.23 16.25 -4.59
N PRO A 27 1.91 15.30 -3.69
CA PRO A 27 2.21 15.48 -2.27
C PRO A 27 3.71 15.54 -2.00
N HIS A 28 4.06 16.04 -0.81
CA HIS A 28 5.44 16.11 -0.37
C HIS A 28 6.12 14.73 -0.39
N TYR A 29 7.38 14.67 -0.86
CA TYR A 29 8.13 13.43 -1.05
C TYR A 29 8.10 12.49 0.16
N ALA A 30 8.51 12.98 1.33
CA ALA A 30 8.51 12.21 2.57
C ALA A 30 7.10 11.72 2.96
N ALA A 31 6.05 12.49 2.66
CA ALA A 31 4.69 12.11 3.01
C ALA A 31 4.18 10.97 2.13
N SER A 32 4.49 11.01 0.83
CA SER A 32 4.16 9.94 -0.11
C SER A 32 4.86 8.63 0.25
N ASN A 33 6.16 8.68 0.56
CA ASN A 33 6.91 7.49 1.00
C ASN A 33 6.36 6.92 2.32
N ASN A 34 6.09 7.79 3.31
CA ASN A 34 5.50 7.35 4.58
C ASN A 34 4.11 6.73 4.40
N LEU A 35 3.30 7.23 3.46
CA LEU A 35 2.01 6.62 3.12
C LEU A 35 2.20 5.21 2.52
N LEU A 36 3.11 5.05 1.56
CA LEU A 36 3.39 3.75 0.94
C LEU A 36 3.86 2.71 1.96
N ILE A 37 4.80 3.09 2.83
CA ILE A 37 5.30 2.24 3.91
C ILE A 37 4.18 1.94 4.91
N GLY A 38 3.44 2.95 5.33
CA GLY A 38 2.34 2.81 6.29
C GLY A 38 1.24 1.88 5.79
N LEU A 39 0.86 1.96 4.51
CA LEU A 39 -0.10 1.04 3.90
C LEU A 39 0.42 -0.40 3.87
N CYS A 40 1.70 -0.59 3.56
CA CYS A 40 2.33 -1.91 3.61
C CYS A 40 2.34 -2.49 5.02
N ASP A 41 2.73 -1.71 6.02
CA ASP A 41 2.80 -2.14 7.42
C ASP A 41 1.40 -2.43 8.00
N ALA A 42 0.37 -1.69 7.55
CA ALA A 42 -1.03 -1.97 7.88
C ALA A 42 -1.59 -3.22 7.16
N GLY A 43 -0.87 -3.80 6.20
CA GLY A 43 -1.35 -4.93 5.39
C GLY A 43 -2.28 -4.53 4.24
N HIS A 44 -2.46 -3.23 4.00
CA HIS A 44 -3.27 -2.68 2.91
C HIS A 44 -2.47 -2.63 1.60
N VAL A 45 -1.97 -3.79 1.15
CA VAL A 45 -1.03 -3.90 0.02
C VAL A 45 -1.69 -3.50 -1.31
N ALA A 46 -2.98 -3.77 -1.48
CA ALA A 46 -3.74 -3.34 -2.65
C ALA A 46 -3.78 -1.81 -2.76
N ASP A 47 -4.11 -1.12 -1.66
CA ASP A 47 -4.13 0.34 -1.60
C ASP A 47 -2.73 0.94 -1.80
N ALA A 48 -1.70 0.32 -1.21
CA ALA A 48 -0.31 0.72 -1.40
C ALA A 48 0.09 0.65 -2.88
N THR A 49 -0.36 -0.39 -3.58
CA THR A 49 -0.09 -0.59 -5.01
C THR A 49 -0.81 0.46 -5.86
N VAL A 50 -2.07 0.76 -5.57
CA VAL A 50 -2.84 1.81 -6.27
C VAL A 50 -2.21 3.18 -6.04
N ALA A 51 -1.83 3.49 -4.79
CA ALA A 51 -1.16 4.74 -4.44
C ALA A 51 0.18 4.89 -5.18
N LEU A 52 0.97 3.81 -5.28
CA LEU A 52 2.21 3.78 -6.03
C LEU A 52 2.00 4.14 -7.50
N TYR A 53 1.02 3.50 -8.17
CA TYR A 53 0.73 3.78 -9.58
C TYR A 53 0.28 5.22 -9.79
N GLY A 54 -0.64 5.73 -8.96
CA GLY A 54 -1.10 7.11 -9.07
C GLY A 54 0.03 8.13 -8.85
N LEU A 55 0.98 7.83 -7.97
CA LEU A 55 2.18 8.64 -7.78
C LEU A 55 3.13 8.53 -8.98
N ALA A 56 3.35 7.33 -9.51
CA ALA A 56 4.22 7.11 -10.68
C ALA A 56 3.70 7.83 -11.93
N ASP A 57 2.38 7.87 -12.14
CA ASP A 57 1.75 8.56 -13.27
C ASP A 57 2.03 10.06 -13.29
N VAL A 58 2.27 10.68 -12.13
CA VAL A 58 2.65 12.09 -12.01
C VAL A 58 4.17 12.29 -11.90
N GLY A 59 4.97 11.26 -12.19
CA GLY A 59 6.43 11.32 -12.21
C GLY A 59 7.11 11.17 -10.84
N PHE A 60 6.38 10.71 -9.82
CA PHE A 60 6.98 10.42 -8.51
C PHE A 60 7.86 9.16 -8.56
N ILE A 61 9.05 9.24 -7.97
CA ILE A 61 9.95 8.10 -7.81
C ILE A 61 10.04 7.81 -6.31
N PRO A 62 9.50 6.66 -5.82
CA PRO A 62 9.59 6.29 -4.42
C PRO A 62 11.01 5.97 -4.00
N GLU A 63 11.26 6.06 -2.69
CA GLU A 63 12.51 5.62 -2.08
C GLU A 63 12.69 4.10 -2.20
N ALA A 64 13.94 3.63 -2.26
CA ALA A 64 14.26 2.20 -2.32
C ALA A 64 13.58 1.38 -1.21
N SER A 65 13.51 1.94 0.01
CA SER A 65 12.82 1.36 1.16
C SER A 65 11.34 1.08 0.92
N CYS A 66 10.65 1.92 0.12
CA CYS A 66 9.26 1.70 -0.25
C CYS A 66 9.10 0.48 -1.15
N TRP A 67 9.99 0.31 -2.14
CA TRP A 67 9.99 -0.82 -3.04
C TRP A 67 10.28 -2.14 -2.31
N GLU A 68 11.29 -2.15 -1.45
CA GLU A 68 11.62 -3.29 -0.60
C GLU A 68 10.41 -3.73 0.23
N ARG A 69 9.75 -2.76 0.88
CA ARG A 69 8.57 -3.01 1.70
C ARG A 69 7.40 -3.56 0.89
N LEU A 70 7.07 -2.96 -0.25
CA LEU A 70 6.01 -3.41 -1.15
C LEU A 70 6.24 -4.85 -1.64
N ILE A 71 7.46 -5.17 -2.07
CA ILE A 71 7.80 -6.51 -2.55
C ILE A 71 7.64 -7.53 -1.43
N GLU A 72 8.14 -7.21 -0.23
CA GLU A 72 8.05 -8.09 0.94
C GLU A 72 6.59 -8.36 1.32
N THR A 73 5.75 -7.32 1.39
CA THR A 73 4.35 -7.45 1.78
C THR A 73 3.53 -8.21 0.74
N LEU A 74 3.74 -7.96 -0.56
CA LEU A 74 3.16 -8.74 -1.65
C LEU A 74 3.54 -10.23 -1.58
N CYS A 75 4.81 -10.52 -1.29
CA CYS A 75 5.27 -11.91 -1.14
C CYS A 75 4.62 -12.59 0.07
N ARG A 76 4.47 -11.87 1.18
CA ARG A 76 3.82 -12.36 2.39
C ARG A 76 2.33 -12.66 2.15
N GLU A 77 1.60 -11.75 1.50
CA GLU A 77 0.19 -11.94 1.19
C GLU A 77 -0.05 -13.14 0.26
N ARG A 78 0.78 -13.31 -0.78
CA ARG A 78 0.70 -14.49 -1.66
C ARG A 78 0.93 -15.81 -0.93
N LYS A 79 1.88 -15.84 0.00
CA LYS A 79 2.13 -17.02 0.84
C LYS A 79 0.93 -17.32 1.75
N GLN A 80 0.33 -16.29 2.35
CA GLN A 80 -0.87 -16.43 3.17
C GLN A 80 -2.04 -17.01 2.36
N ARG A 81 -2.33 -16.46 1.17
CA ARG A 81 -3.39 -16.99 0.29
C ARG A 81 -3.20 -18.47 -0.04
N ARG A 82 -1.99 -18.87 -0.46
CA ARG A 82 -1.67 -20.28 -0.72
C ARG A 82 -1.88 -21.18 0.49
N SER A 83 -1.55 -20.70 1.68
CA SER A 83 -1.77 -21.46 2.92
C SER A 83 -3.25 -21.68 3.19
N ILE A 84 -4.09 -20.67 2.94
CA ILE A 84 -5.55 -20.77 3.11
C ILE A 84 -6.13 -21.75 2.08
N GLU A 85 -5.73 -21.64 0.81
CA GLU A 85 -6.15 -22.57 -0.25
C GLU A 85 -5.85 -24.04 0.11
N LEU A 86 -4.68 -24.31 0.70
CA LEU A 86 -4.32 -25.66 1.16
C LEU A 86 -5.18 -26.13 2.36
N LEU A 87 -5.54 -25.23 3.27
CA LEU A 87 -6.42 -25.55 4.40
C LEU A 87 -7.84 -25.88 3.92
N ASP A 88 -8.36 -25.15 2.93
CA ASP A 88 -9.68 -25.41 2.37
C ASP A 88 -9.75 -26.81 1.73
N VAL A 89 -8.67 -27.27 1.08
CA VAL A 89 -8.60 -28.66 0.56
C VAL A 89 -8.70 -29.68 1.68
N LEU A 90 -8.03 -29.46 2.82
CA LEU A 90 -8.07 -30.38 3.96
C LEU A 90 -9.44 -30.42 4.66
N ILE A 91 -10.18 -29.31 4.66
CA ILE A 91 -11.50 -29.22 5.32
C ILE A 91 -12.61 -29.83 4.44
N VAL A 92 -12.43 -29.85 3.11
CA VAL A 92 -13.42 -30.41 2.17
C VAL A 92 -13.32 -31.94 2.03
N GLU A 93 -12.25 -32.56 2.53
CA GLU A 93 -12.08 -34.03 2.51
C GLU A 93 -12.60 -34.77 3.77
N GLU A 94 -13.35 -34.10 4.66
CA GLU A 94 -14.20 -34.72 5.71
C GLU A 94 -15.69 -34.70 5.37
#